data_AF-A0A840S1S6-F1
#
_entry.id   AF-A0A840S1S6-F1
#
_cell.length_a   1.000
_cell.length_b   1.000
_cell.length_c   1.000
_cell.angle_alpha   90.00
_cell.angle_beta   90.00
_cell.angle_gamma   90.00
#
_symmetry.space_group_name_H-M   'P 1'
#
loop_
_entity.id
_entity.type
_entity.pdbx_description
1 polymer ?
#
loop_
_entity_poly.entity_id
_entity_poly.type
_entity_poly.pdbx_seq_one_letter_code
_entity_poly.pdbx_strand_id
1 'polypeptide(L)'
;MILMESRAGRMLRRSVMVTAAAVLSIGCVLVPVQAREAQDSAVALSDLPVQVQRTHALVLAGGPFPYAKDGTVFGNRERLLPRKARGFYREYTVKTPGVRHRGARRLVCGGEPPTRPEACYYTEDHYSSFRRIQY
;
A
#
# COMPACT_ATOMS: atom_id res chain seq x y z
N MET A 1 8.23 -5.55 76.97
CA MET A 1 7.18 -4.70 77.55
C MET A 1 5.89 -5.06 76.81
N ILE A 2 5.24 -6.15 77.21
CA ILE A 2 4.14 -6.21 78.18
C ILE A 2 2.82 -5.74 77.54
N LEU A 3 1.99 -6.77 77.24
CA LEU A 3 0.52 -6.83 77.28
C LEU A 3 -0.28 -5.87 76.36
N MET A 4 -1.43 -6.24 75.78
CA MET A 4 -2.56 -6.93 76.39
C MET A 4 -3.35 -7.76 75.37
N GLU A 5 -3.83 -8.90 75.83
CA GLU A 5 -4.86 -9.72 75.20
C GLU A 5 -6.22 -9.01 75.16
N SER A 6 -7.12 -9.41 74.25
CA SER A 6 -8.43 -9.92 74.69
C SER A 6 -9.42 -10.30 73.57
N ARG A 7 -9.96 -11.50 73.76
CA ARG A 7 -11.38 -11.88 73.69
C ARG A 7 -11.99 -12.28 72.34
N ALA A 8 -12.09 -13.61 72.24
CA ALA A 8 -13.16 -14.40 71.69
C ALA A 8 -14.57 -13.76 71.64
N GLY A 9 -15.29 -14.12 70.56
CA GLY A 9 -16.64 -14.66 70.65
C GLY A 9 -17.80 -13.72 70.32
N ARG A 10 -18.41 -13.93 69.15
CA ARG A 10 -19.75 -14.55 69.01
C ARG A 10 -20.28 -14.36 67.58
N MET A 11 -20.78 -15.46 67.04
CA MET A 11 -21.67 -15.49 65.89
C MET A 11 -22.92 -14.63 66.15
N LEU A 12 -23.38 -13.87 65.15
CA LEU A 12 -24.82 -13.76 64.90
C LEU A 12 -25.10 -13.46 63.42
N ARG A 13 -25.96 -14.31 62.88
CA ARG A 13 -26.54 -14.31 61.53
C ARG A 13 -27.38 -13.07 61.26
N ARG A 14 -27.45 -12.66 59.99
CA ARG A 14 -28.63 -12.18 59.22
C ARG A 14 -28.12 -11.53 57.92
N SER A 15 -28.05 -12.26 56.81
CA SER A 15 -29.12 -12.42 55.81
C SER A 15 -29.38 -11.17 54.97
N VAL A 16 -29.00 -11.30 53.70
CA VAL A 16 -29.69 -10.81 52.49
C VAL A 16 -29.69 -9.30 52.25
N MET A 17 -28.98 -8.86 51.21
CA MET A 17 -29.66 -8.42 49.98
C MET A 17 -28.75 -8.48 48.77
N VAL A 18 -29.22 -9.19 47.76
CA VAL A 18 -28.66 -9.30 46.41
C VAL A 18 -28.84 -7.96 45.70
N THR A 19 -27.78 -7.42 45.12
CA THR A 19 -27.88 -6.55 43.95
C THR A 19 -26.88 -7.03 42.91
N ALA A 20 -27.43 -7.68 41.88
CA ALA A 20 -26.71 -8.06 40.69
C ALA A 20 -26.29 -6.80 39.92
N ALA A 21 -24.99 -6.65 39.67
CA ALA A 21 -24.48 -5.79 38.61
C ALA A 21 -23.84 -6.69 37.57
N ALA A 22 -24.62 -7.11 36.58
CA ALA A 22 -24.09 -7.76 35.39
C ALA A 22 -23.33 -6.70 34.58
N VAL A 23 -22.01 -6.65 34.74
CA VAL A 23 -21.13 -5.86 33.88
C VAL A 23 -21.03 -6.59 32.55
N LEU A 24 -21.85 -6.20 31.57
CA LEU A 24 -21.73 -6.69 30.20
C LEU A 24 -20.50 -6.03 29.58
N SER A 25 -19.34 -6.67 29.72
CA SER A 25 -18.10 -6.26 29.07
C SER A 25 -18.26 -6.40 27.56
N ILE A 26 -18.58 -5.31 26.87
CA ILE A 26 -18.50 -5.24 25.41
C ILE A 26 -17.02 -5.34 25.05
N GLY A 27 -16.59 -6.56 24.72
CA GLY A 27 -15.26 -6.82 24.20
C GLY A 27 -15.07 -6.07 22.88
N CYS A 28 -14.28 -5.00 22.89
CA CYS A 28 -13.79 -4.38 21.68
C CYS A 28 -12.82 -5.35 21.01
N VAL A 29 -13.32 -6.12 20.03
CA VAL A 29 -12.46 -7.00 19.23
C VAL A 29 -11.63 -6.11 18.31
N LEU A 30 -10.37 -5.87 18.68
CA LEU A 30 -9.39 -5.25 17.80
C LEU A 30 -9.05 -6.27 16.71
N VAL A 31 -9.84 -6.29 15.63
CA VAL A 31 -9.48 -7.01 14.42
C VAL A 31 -8.33 -6.21 13.77
N PRO A 32 -7.14 -6.78 13.58
CA PRO A 32 -6.11 -6.09 12.82
C PRO A 32 -6.64 -5.90 11.39
N VAL A 33 -6.82 -4.65 10.98
CA VAL A 33 -7.02 -4.32 9.57
C VAL A 33 -5.67 -4.54 8.88
N GLN A 34 -5.48 -5.74 8.35
CA GLN A 34 -4.38 -6.00 7.44
C GLN A 34 -4.62 -5.14 6.19
N ALA A 35 -3.83 -4.08 6.02
CA ALA A 35 -3.77 -3.37 4.77
C ALA A 35 -3.38 -4.38 3.68
N ARG A 36 -4.26 -4.59 2.70
CA ARG A 36 -3.90 -5.30 1.46
C ARG A 36 -2.77 -4.48 0.83
N GLU A 37 -1.52 -4.90 1.04
CA GLU A 37 -0.47 -4.53 0.10
C GLU A 37 -0.98 -5.02 -1.26
N ALA A 38 -1.14 -4.08 -2.20
CA ALA A 38 -1.49 -4.42 -3.56
C ALA A 38 -0.57 -5.56 -3.98
N GLN A 39 -1.16 -6.71 -4.35
CA GLN A 39 -0.40 -7.84 -4.84
C GLN A 39 0.27 -7.43 -6.14
N ASP A 40 1.45 -6.85 -5.98
CA ASP A 40 2.33 -6.41 -7.04
C ASP A 40 2.80 -7.69 -7.74
N SER A 41 2.07 -8.08 -8.79
CA SER A 41 2.43 -9.25 -9.59
C SER A 41 3.75 -8.92 -10.29
N ALA A 42 4.85 -9.32 -9.67
CA ALA A 42 6.16 -8.92 -10.14
C ALA A 42 6.53 -9.66 -11.43
N VAL A 43 7.24 -8.98 -12.32
CA VAL A 43 7.61 -9.50 -13.64
C VAL A 43 9.01 -9.01 -14.01
N ALA A 44 9.83 -9.87 -14.62
CA ALA A 44 11.14 -9.46 -15.10
C ALA A 44 11.00 -8.50 -16.30
N LEU A 45 11.88 -7.50 -16.40
CA LEU A 45 11.87 -6.56 -17.53
C LEU A 45 12.05 -7.28 -18.88
N SER A 46 12.87 -8.34 -18.89
CA SER A 46 13.12 -9.17 -20.07
C SER A 46 11.88 -9.87 -20.61
N ASP A 47 10.93 -10.18 -19.72
CA ASP A 47 9.71 -10.94 -20.04
C ASP A 47 8.59 -10.03 -20.55
N LEU A 48 8.77 -8.71 -20.43
CA LEU A 48 7.83 -7.73 -20.95
C LEU A 48 8.08 -7.44 -22.43
N PRO A 49 7.05 -6.96 -23.17
CA PRO A 49 7.20 -6.59 -24.58
C PRO A 49 8.38 -5.64 -24.80
N VAL A 50 9.09 -5.79 -25.91
CA VAL A 50 10.28 -4.99 -26.25
C VAL A 50 10.02 -3.47 -26.21
N GLN A 51 8.79 -3.05 -26.46
CA GLN A 51 8.39 -1.64 -26.36
C GLN A 51 8.47 -1.12 -24.92
N VAL A 52 8.20 -1.95 -23.90
CA VAL A 52 8.38 -1.59 -22.49
C VAL A 52 9.86 -1.40 -22.18
N GLN A 53 10.71 -2.34 -22.64
CA GLN A 53 12.15 -2.27 -22.44
C GLN A 53 12.75 -1.00 -23.07
N ARG A 54 12.30 -0.65 -24.27
CA ARG A 54 12.69 0.61 -24.94
C ARG A 54 12.24 1.84 -24.18
N THR A 55 10.98 1.87 -23.71
CA THR A 55 10.48 2.99 -22.90
C THR A 55 11.29 3.10 -21.60
N HIS A 56 11.60 1.98 -20.94
CA HIS A 56 12.45 1.98 -19.74
C HIS A 56 13.85 2.56 -20.01
N ALA A 57 14.49 2.17 -21.11
CA ALA A 57 15.77 2.75 -21.51
C ALA A 57 15.70 4.27 -21.73
N LEU A 58 14.62 4.78 -22.35
CA LEU A 58 14.39 6.22 -22.49
C LEU A 58 14.20 6.92 -21.15
N VAL A 59 13.54 6.28 -20.17
CA VAL A 59 13.42 6.82 -18.81
C VAL A 59 14.80 7.01 -18.20
N LEU A 60 15.66 5.99 -18.27
CA LEU A 60 17.04 6.07 -17.75
C LEU A 60 17.87 7.14 -18.46
N ALA A 61 17.68 7.31 -19.77
CA ALA A 61 18.36 8.32 -20.57
C ALA A 61 17.80 9.75 -20.41
N GLY A 62 16.60 9.90 -19.84
CA GLY A 62 15.91 11.19 -19.72
C GLY A 62 15.23 11.68 -21.01
N GLY A 63 14.95 10.77 -21.95
CA GLY A 63 14.31 11.06 -23.24
C GLY A 63 15.30 11.08 -24.42
N PRO A 64 14.93 11.69 -25.57
CA PRO A 64 13.68 12.40 -25.83
C PRO A 64 12.47 11.47 -25.81
N PHE A 65 11.33 11.96 -25.31
CA PHE A 65 10.10 11.18 -25.25
C PHE A 65 9.18 11.47 -26.45
N PRO A 66 8.56 10.44 -27.05
CA PRO A 66 7.77 10.59 -28.28
C PRO A 66 6.40 11.23 -28.07
N TYR A 67 5.86 11.24 -26.84
CA TYR A 67 4.55 11.81 -26.55
C TYR A 67 4.61 12.94 -25.53
N ALA A 68 3.80 13.98 -25.73
CA ALA A 68 3.78 15.16 -24.87
C ALA A 68 3.38 14.90 -23.40
N LYS A 69 2.77 13.75 -23.09
CA LYS A 69 2.42 13.34 -21.72
C LYS A 69 3.50 12.50 -21.04
N ASP A 70 4.53 12.09 -21.76
CA ASP A 70 5.59 11.27 -21.18
C ASP A 70 6.43 12.11 -20.22
N GLY A 71 6.68 11.57 -19.03
CA GLY A 71 7.37 12.25 -17.94
C GLY A 71 6.48 13.14 -17.07
N THR A 72 5.18 13.27 -17.37
CA THR A 72 4.27 14.00 -16.49
C THR A 72 3.98 13.23 -15.20
N VAL A 73 3.61 13.95 -14.15
CA VAL A 73 3.34 13.35 -12.82
C VAL A 73 2.14 12.40 -12.90
N PHE A 74 2.35 11.16 -12.45
CA PHE A 74 1.29 10.20 -12.20
C PHE A 74 0.77 10.34 -10.77
N GLY A 75 -0.53 10.59 -10.62
CA GLY A 75 -1.11 10.97 -9.33
C GLY A 75 -1.36 9.82 -8.34
N ASN A 76 -1.39 8.56 -8.82
CA ASN A 76 -1.73 7.38 -8.02
C ASN A 76 -3.00 7.58 -7.14
N ARG A 77 -4.09 8.11 -7.73
CA ARG A 77 -5.29 8.51 -6.96
C ARG A 77 -6.07 7.30 -6.45
N GLU A 78 -6.06 6.23 -7.23
CA GLU A 78 -6.68 4.93 -7.01
C GLU A 78 -5.85 4.08 -6.03
N ARG A 79 -4.63 4.53 -5.69
CA ARG A 79 -3.72 3.92 -4.71
C ARG A 79 -3.38 2.45 -5.01
N LEU A 80 -3.24 2.14 -6.30
CA LEU A 80 -2.82 0.82 -6.78
C LEU A 80 -1.30 0.62 -6.63
N LEU A 81 -0.53 1.71 -6.58
CA LEU A 81 0.90 1.69 -6.28
C LEU A 81 1.15 2.09 -4.81
N PRO A 82 2.32 1.78 -4.23
CA PRO A 82 2.68 2.23 -2.89
C PRO A 82 2.50 3.75 -2.69
N ARG A 83 2.08 4.14 -1.49
CA ARG A 83 1.85 5.56 -1.16
C ARG A 83 3.19 6.29 -1.02
N LYS A 84 3.42 7.29 -1.86
CA LYS A 84 4.61 8.15 -1.87
C LYS A 84 4.20 9.61 -1.96
N ALA A 85 5.16 10.53 -1.78
CA ALA A 85 4.92 11.96 -1.90
C ALA A 85 4.42 12.35 -3.30
N ARG A 86 3.69 13.46 -3.42
CA ARG A 86 3.24 13.99 -4.72
C ARG A 86 4.46 14.27 -5.60
N GLY A 87 4.39 13.87 -6.86
CA GLY A 87 5.47 14.04 -7.83
C GLY A 87 6.46 12.88 -7.87
N PHE A 88 6.38 11.92 -6.95
CA PHE A 88 7.26 10.75 -6.92
C PHE A 88 7.13 9.90 -8.18
N TYR A 89 5.91 9.68 -8.67
CA TYR A 89 5.65 8.86 -9.85
C TYR A 89 5.49 9.71 -11.12
N ARG A 90 6.03 9.20 -12.23
CA ARG A 90 5.85 9.75 -13.57
C ARG A 90 5.38 8.66 -14.54
N GLU A 91 4.57 9.06 -15.51
CA GLU A 91 4.03 8.15 -16.51
C GLU A 91 4.72 8.30 -17.88
N TYR A 92 4.82 7.18 -18.59
CA TYR A 92 5.42 7.09 -19.91
C TYR A 92 4.60 6.16 -20.79
N THR A 93 4.42 6.55 -22.05
CA THR A 93 3.69 5.76 -23.03
C THR A 93 4.53 4.57 -23.47
N VAL A 94 3.93 3.38 -23.46
CA VAL A 94 4.48 2.19 -24.11
C VAL A 94 3.78 2.04 -25.45
N LYS A 95 4.52 2.17 -26.55
CA LYS A 95 3.93 2.11 -27.90
C LYS A 95 3.30 0.73 -28.14
N THR A 96 2.06 0.73 -28.62
CA THR A 96 1.40 -0.48 -29.11
C THR A 96 1.55 -0.53 -30.64
N PRO A 97 2.19 -1.57 -31.22
CA PRO A 97 2.32 -1.67 -32.67
C PRO A 97 0.98 -1.57 -33.40
N GLY A 98 0.95 -0.89 -34.54
CA GLY A 98 -0.25 -0.68 -35.35
C GLY A 98 -1.24 0.38 -34.82
N VAL A 99 -1.09 0.82 -33.56
CA VAL A 99 -1.99 1.81 -32.95
C VAL A 99 -1.48 3.23 -33.25
N ARG A 100 -2.37 4.09 -33.78
CA ARG A 100 -2.06 5.48 -34.17
C ARG A 100 -2.06 6.46 -33.00
N HIS A 101 -2.85 6.19 -31.96
CA HIS A 101 -2.88 6.96 -30.72
C HIS A 101 -1.94 6.36 -29.67
N ARG A 102 -1.89 6.94 -28.46
CA ARG A 102 -1.02 6.47 -27.36
C ARG A 102 -1.31 5.04 -26.90
N GLY A 103 -2.54 4.56 -27.10
CA GLY A 103 -2.97 3.21 -26.66
C GLY A 103 -3.16 3.15 -25.14
N ALA A 104 -3.38 1.95 -24.59
CA ALA A 104 -3.64 1.75 -23.16
C ALA A 104 -2.37 1.50 -22.33
N ARG A 105 -1.29 1.02 -22.95
CA ARG A 105 -0.09 0.55 -22.25
C ARG A 105 0.76 1.70 -21.71
N ARG A 106 1.21 1.59 -20.47
CA ARG A 106 2.05 2.61 -19.81
C ARG A 106 3.11 1.96 -18.95
N LEU A 107 4.20 2.70 -18.78
CA LEU A 107 5.19 2.49 -17.76
C LEU A 107 5.04 3.63 -16.75
N VAL A 108 4.94 3.31 -15.46
CA VAL A 108 4.94 4.29 -14.37
C VAL A 108 6.18 4.03 -13.53
N CYS A 109 7.09 5.00 -13.50
CA CYS A 109 8.33 4.90 -12.73
C CYS A 109 8.32 5.93 -11.61
N GLY A 110 8.81 5.53 -10.43
CA GLY A 110 8.92 6.40 -9.28
C GLY A 110 10.34 6.47 -8.73
N GLY A 111 10.75 7.65 -8.28
CA GLY A 111 12.09 7.90 -7.73
C GLY A 111 12.54 9.34 -8.01
N GLU A 112 13.58 9.76 -7.28
CA GLU A 112 14.24 11.05 -7.46
C GLU A 112 15.76 10.81 -7.55
N PRO A 113 16.42 11.21 -8.66
CA PRO A 113 15.87 11.87 -9.85
C PRO A 113 15.04 10.92 -10.74
N PRO A 114 14.18 11.45 -11.64
CA PRO A 114 13.35 10.63 -12.55
C PRO A 114 14.11 9.64 -13.44
N THR A 115 15.39 9.94 -13.75
CA THR A 115 16.27 9.10 -14.56
C THR A 115 16.89 7.93 -13.78
N ARG A 116 16.66 7.86 -12.47
CA ARG A 116 17.13 6.79 -11.58
C ARG A 116 15.97 6.23 -10.75
N PRO A 117 14.99 5.58 -11.37
CA PRO A 117 13.79 5.13 -10.67
C PRO A 117 14.11 4.08 -9.60
N GLU A 118 13.50 4.22 -8.42
CA GLU A 118 13.51 3.22 -7.34
C GLU A 118 12.67 1.99 -7.72
N ALA A 119 11.59 2.22 -8.46
CA ALA A 119 10.70 1.17 -8.94
C ALA A 119 9.97 1.62 -10.22
N CYS A 120 9.71 0.67 -11.11
CA CYS A 120 8.85 0.87 -12.26
C CYS A 120 7.74 -0.18 -12.29
N TYR A 121 6.60 0.22 -12.85
CA TYR A 121 5.36 -0.54 -12.89
C TYR A 121 4.82 -0.51 -14.31
N TYR A 122 4.46 -1.67 -14.84
CA TYR A 122 3.83 -1.80 -16.14
C TYR A 122 2.33 -1.98 -15.98
N THR A 123 1.56 -1.24 -16.78
CA THR A 123 0.11 -1.44 -16.95
C THR A 123 -0.17 -1.64 -18.43
N GLU A 124 -0.98 -2.65 -18.75
CA GLU A 124 -1.45 -2.90 -20.11
C GLU A 124 -2.87 -2.42 -20.37
N ASP A 125 -3.57 -2.03 -19.31
CA ASP A 125 -5.01 -1.78 -19.22
C ASP A 125 -5.34 -0.36 -18.73
N HIS A 126 -4.46 0.59 -19.04
CA HIS A 126 -4.64 2.01 -18.75
C HIS A 126 -4.88 2.31 -17.26
N TYR A 127 -3.93 1.87 -16.43
CA TYR A 127 -3.88 2.06 -14.98
C TYR A 127 -4.94 1.27 -14.18
N SER A 128 -5.60 0.27 -14.79
CA SER A 128 -6.57 -0.56 -14.07
C SER A 128 -5.88 -1.65 -13.23
N SER A 129 -4.72 -2.13 -13.67
CA SER A 129 -3.84 -3.03 -12.92
C SER A 129 -2.36 -2.72 -13.19
N PHE A 130 -1.48 -3.20 -12.31
CA PHE A 130 -0.05 -3.00 -12.42
C PHE A 130 0.73 -4.29 -12.13
N ARG A 131 1.86 -4.42 -12.82
CA ARG A 131 2.91 -5.39 -12.54
C ARG A 131 4.20 -4.64 -12.20
N ARG A 132 4.80 -4.89 -11.04
CA ARG A 132 6.10 -4.32 -10.69
C ARG A 132 7.21 -4.99 -11.47
N ILE A 133 8.08 -4.17 -12.06
CA ILE A 133 9.22 -4.64 -12.83
C ILE A 133 10.36 -5.03 -11.89
N GLN A 134 10.95 -6.20 -12.15
CA GLN A 134 12.22 -6.65 -11.58
C GLN A 134 13.31 -6.62 -12.68
N TYR A 135 14.54 -6.32 -12.28
CA TYR A 135 15.70 -6.18 -13.17
C TYR A 135 16.72 -7.29 -12.91
#